data_AF-A0A438I6W5-F1
#
_entry.id   AF-A0A438I6W5-F1
#
_cell.length_a   1.000
_cell.length_b   1.000
_cell.length_c   1.000
_cell.angle_alpha   90.00
_cell.angle_beta   90.00
_cell.angle_gamma   90.00
#
_symmetry.space_group_name_H-M   'P 1'
#
loop_
_entity.id
_entity.type
_entity.pdbx_description
1 polymer ?
#
loop_
_entity_poly.entity_id
_entity_poly.type
_entity_poly.pdbx_seq_one_letter_code
_entity_poly.pdbx_strand_id
1 'polypeptide(L)'
;MHIVEREKLSYIRGKTNQPKESEDGYEKWYAKNQKVKRWLLMSMSPEIIKRYLRLPTAQEIWSALSKAFYDGSDELQVFTLNQKAFTAKQSDRSLFEYYGELTEIFCELDHWDKVVMKDLEDIAAYRKSIELQRVHIFLAGLDGDFEQVRGEILRKDPLPDLEECYALIRREAFVDPLFSRPGIKLLIGKVPLGGSTPLTPTKVPINYVEGNVAIN
;
A
#
# COMPACT_ATOMS: atom_id res chain seq x y z
N MET A 1 2.38 6.91 -15.12
CA MET A 1 2.66 8.36 -15.06
C MET A 1 4.06 8.55 -14.47
N HIS A 2 5.05 9.01 -15.26
CA HIS A 2 6.45 9.15 -14.81
C HIS A 2 6.69 10.51 -14.13
N ILE A 3 6.31 10.64 -12.86
CA ILE A 3 6.78 11.72 -11.97
C ILE A 3 7.62 11.07 -10.86
N VAL A 4 8.69 10.37 -11.25
CA VAL A 4 9.55 9.63 -10.29
C VAL A 4 10.92 10.31 -10.12
N GLU A 5 11.24 11.34 -10.90
CA GLU A 5 12.46 12.12 -10.69
C GLU A 5 12.27 13.14 -9.57
N ARG A 6 13.05 12.95 -8.50
CA ARG A 6 13.07 13.74 -7.26
C ARG A 6 13.17 15.26 -7.50
N GLU A 7 13.84 15.67 -8.59
CA GLU A 7 13.96 17.07 -9.02
C GLU A 7 12.65 17.70 -9.53
N LYS A 8 11.71 16.90 -10.07
CA LYS A 8 10.44 17.43 -10.60
C LYS A 8 9.42 17.67 -9.49
N LEU A 9 9.52 16.90 -8.41
CA LEU A 9 8.68 17.06 -7.22
C LEU A 9 8.99 18.36 -6.45
N SER A 10 10.20 18.93 -6.58
CA SER A 10 10.54 20.18 -5.88
C SER A 10 9.82 21.40 -6.44
N TYR A 11 9.46 21.39 -7.73
CA TYR A 11 8.64 22.44 -8.37
C TYR A 11 7.15 22.35 -7.99
N ILE A 12 6.69 21.15 -7.61
CA ILE A 12 5.32 20.90 -7.17
C ILE A 12 5.15 21.22 -5.68
N ARG A 13 6.14 20.83 -4.85
CA ARG A 13 6.15 21.03 -3.39
C ARG A 13 6.66 22.40 -2.94
N GLY A 14 7.04 23.29 -3.88
CA GLY A 14 7.57 24.61 -3.54
C GLY A 14 8.94 24.61 -2.84
N LYS A 15 9.70 23.51 -2.92
CA LYS A 15 11.06 23.44 -2.33
C LYS A 15 12.11 24.18 -3.14
N THR A 16 11.83 24.46 -4.41
CA THR A 16 12.63 25.34 -5.27
C THR A 16 11.93 26.69 -5.30
N ASN A 17 12.37 27.61 -4.44
CA ASN A 17 11.84 28.98 -4.43
C ASN A 17 12.04 29.62 -5.80
N GLN A 18 11.04 30.36 -6.28
CA GLN A 18 11.15 31.16 -7.49
C GLN A 18 12.34 32.13 -7.33
N PRO A 19 13.41 32.01 -8.12
CA PRO A 19 14.52 32.96 -8.11
C PRO A 19 14.00 34.33 -8.55
N LYS A 20 14.67 35.41 -8.14
CA LYS A 20 14.35 36.73 -8.68
C LYS A 20 14.71 36.74 -10.17
N GLU A 21 13.95 37.48 -10.98
CA GLU A 21 14.19 37.57 -12.43
C GLU A 21 15.58 38.09 -12.77
N SER A 22 16.23 38.79 -11.83
CA SER A 22 17.59 39.33 -11.94
C SER A 22 18.71 38.32 -11.63
N GLU A 23 18.39 37.09 -11.20
CA GLU A 23 19.38 36.09 -10.77
C GLU A 23 19.76 35.12 -11.89
N ASP A 24 21.06 34.80 -11.98
CA ASP A 24 21.55 33.76 -12.90
C ASP A 24 20.97 32.40 -12.50
N GLY A 25 20.02 31.91 -13.30
CA GLY A 25 19.26 30.68 -13.01
C GLY A 25 17.75 30.81 -13.16
N TYR A 26 17.19 32.03 -13.22
CA TYR A 26 15.75 32.24 -13.42
C TYR A 26 15.23 31.57 -14.69
N GLU A 27 15.88 31.79 -15.85
CA GLU A 27 15.47 31.21 -17.12
C GLU A 27 15.47 29.67 -17.11
N LYS A 28 16.49 29.08 -16.47
CA LYS A 28 16.60 27.61 -16.33
C LYS A 28 15.48 27.07 -15.42
N TRP A 29 15.18 27.76 -14.32
CA TRP A 29 14.08 27.42 -13.42
C TRP A 29 12.73 27.57 -14.12
N TYR A 30 12.53 28.69 -14.84
CA TYR A 30 11.29 28.99 -15.56
C TYR A 30 11.00 27.94 -16.63
N ALA A 31 12.00 27.57 -17.44
CA ALA A 31 11.85 26.51 -18.44
C ALA A 31 11.46 25.16 -17.81
N LYS A 32 12.07 24.79 -16.68
CA LYS A 32 11.72 23.57 -15.93
C LYS A 32 10.30 23.65 -15.35
N ASN A 33 9.93 24.77 -14.75
CA ASN A 33 8.59 25.01 -14.21
C ASN A 33 7.51 24.94 -15.30
N GLN A 34 7.72 25.55 -16.48
CA GLN A 34 6.77 25.47 -17.60
C GLN A 34 6.61 24.04 -18.12
N LYS A 35 7.67 23.23 -18.11
CA LYS A 35 7.60 21.81 -18.47
C LYS A 35 6.70 21.03 -17.51
N VAL A 36 6.88 21.22 -16.20
CA VAL A 36 6.04 20.59 -15.17
C VAL A 36 4.59 21.08 -15.25
N LYS A 37 4.38 22.39 -15.47
CA LYS A 37 3.05 22.99 -15.68
C LYS A 37 2.33 22.33 -16.84
N ARG A 38 3.01 22.17 -17.98
CA ARG A 38 2.46 21.50 -19.17
C ARG A 38 2.07 20.06 -18.87
N TRP A 39 2.89 19.31 -18.15
CA TRP A 39 2.57 17.93 -17.77
C TRP A 39 1.35 17.83 -16.87
N LEU A 40 1.23 18.70 -15.87
CA LEU A 40 0.03 18.77 -15.04
C LEU A 40 -1.21 19.02 -15.89
N LEU A 41 -1.18 20.05 -16.75
CA LEU A 41 -2.31 20.38 -17.61
C LEU A 41 -2.67 19.25 -18.58
N MET A 42 -1.68 18.58 -19.18
CA MET A 42 -1.94 17.46 -20.11
C MET A 42 -2.47 16.19 -19.42
N SER A 43 -2.46 16.14 -18.08
CA SER A 43 -3.04 15.04 -17.31
C SER A 43 -4.50 15.26 -16.90
N MET A 44 -5.08 16.42 -17.23
CA MET A 44 -6.43 16.82 -16.85
C MET A 44 -7.42 16.74 -18.02
N SER A 45 -8.72 16.67 -17.71
CA SER A 45 -9.77 16.84 -18.71
C SER A 45 -9.86 18.31 -19.18
N PRO A 46 -10.33 18.58 -20.41
CA PRO A 46 -10.42 19.95 -20.96
C PRO A 46 -11.19 20.95 -20.09
N GLU A 47 -12.18 20.48 -19.33
CA GLU A 47 -13.02 21.27 -18.44
C GLU A 47 -12.24 21.75 -17.21
N ILE A 48 -11.35 20.90 -16.70
CA ILE A 48 -10.48 21.18 -15.56
C ILE A 48 -9.34 22.10 -16.01
N ILE A 49 -8.72 21.84 -17.18
CA ILE A 49 -7.64 22.68 -17.74
C ILE A 49 -8.02 24.16 -17.77
N LYS A 50 -9.23 24.48 -18.24
CA LYS A 50 -9.72 25.87 -18.36
C LYS A 50 -9.68 26.66 -17.05
N ARG A 51 -9.82 25.98 -15.91
CA ARG A 51 -9.82 26.59 -14.57
C ARG A 51 -8.40 26.91 -14.07
N TYR A 52 -7.40 26.11 -14.45
CA TYR A 52 -6.04 26.19 -13.89
C TYR A 52 -4.98 26.69 -14.89
N LEU A 53 -5.29 26.77 -16.19
CA LEU A 53 -4.37 27.19 -17.25
C LEU A 53 -3.68 28.54 -16.98
N ARG A 54 -4.43 29.48 -16.38
CA ARG A 54 -3.98 30.85 -16.09
C ARG A 54 -3.02 30.96 -14.91
N LEU A 55 -2.87 29.90 -14.11
CA LEU A 55 -1.95 29.94 -12.97
C LEU A 55 -0.49 29.95 -13.46
N PRO A 56 0.35 30.89 -13.02
CA PRO A 56 1.69 31.11 -13.55
C PRO A 56 2.67 29.96 -13.29
N THR A 57 2.53 29.26 -12.16
CA THR A 57 3.49 28.22 -11.75
C THR A 57 2.86 26.83 -11.64
N ALA A 58 3.69 25.79 -11.81
CA ALA A 58 3.26 24.41 -11.58
C ALA A 58 2.85 24.19 -10.11
N GLN A 59 3.51 24.87 -9.18
CA GLN A 59 3.18 24.86 -7.76
C GLN A 59 1.75 25.39 -7.52
N GLU A 60 1.40 26.53 -8.10
CA GLU A 60 0.05 27.11 -7.91
C GLU A 60 -1.04 26.22 -8.51
N ILE A 61 -0.80 25.63 -9.68
CA ILE A 61 -1.72 24.62 -10.24
C ILE A 61 -1.90 23.46 -9.25
N TRP A 62 -0.80 22.90 -8.76
CA TRP A 62 -0.87 21.78 -7.81
C TRP A 62 -1.57 22.15 -6.50
N SER A 63 -1.25 23.30 -5.91
CA SER A 63 -1.90 23.79 -4.68
C SER A 63 -3.40 24.02 -4.88
N ALA A 64 -3.80 24.58 -6.02
CA ALA A 64 -5.21 24.83 -6.32
C ALA A 64 -5.98 23.53 -6.61
N LEU A 65 -5.36 22.56 -7.30
CA LEU A 65 -5.93 21.22 -7.49
C LEU A 65 -6.08 20.49 -6.15
N SER A 66 -5.02 20.50 -5.33
CA SER A 66 -5.04 19.91 -4.00
C SER A 66 -6.18 20.52 -3.20
N LYS A 67 -6.29 21.85 -3.10
CA LYS A 67 -7.41 22.47 -2.37
C LYS A 67 -8.81 22.12 -2.92
N ALA A 68 -8.94 21.89 -4.23
CA ALA A 68 -10.23 21.67 -4.89
C ALA A 68 -10.68 20.20 -4.93
N PHE A 69 -9.73 19.26 -4.97
CA PHE A 69 -9.98 17.83 -5.17
C PHE A 69 -9.37 16.93 -4.11
N TYR A 70 -8.45 17.46 -3.30
CA TYR A 70 -7.91 16.80 -2.13
C TYR A 70 -8.53 17.49 -0.90
N ASP A 71 -9.59 16.89 -0.37
CA ASP A 71 -10.31 17.44 0.79
C ASP A 71 -9.52 17.33 2.10
N GLY A 72 -8.33 16.70 2.05
CA GLY A 72 -7.45 16.51 3.21
C GLY A 72 -8.04 15.59 4.28
N SER A 73 -9.19 14.97 4.03
CA SER A 73 -9.73 13.99 4.94
C SER A 73 -9.15 12.63 4.57
N ASP A 74 -7.93 12.40 5.05
CA ASP A 74 -7.36 11.05 5.15
C ASP A 74 -8.41 10.09 5.76
N GLU A 75 -9.31 10.62 6.61
CA GLU A 75 -10.51 9.96 7.14
C GLU A 75 -11.54 9.50 6.10
N LEU A 76 -11.84 10.24 5.03
CA LEU A 76 -12.79 9.77 4.00
C LEU A 76 -12.19 8.60 3.20
N GLN A 77 -10.89 8.66 2.94
CA GLN A 77 -10.17 7.56 2.29
C GLN A 77 -10.13 6.33 3.20
N VAL A 78 -9.77 6.51 4.47
CA VAL A 78 -9.79 5.44 5.49
C VAL A 78 -11.20 4.87 5.64
N PHE A 79 -12.24 5.69 5.68
CA PHE A 79 -13.63 5.24 5.72
C PHE A 79 -13.99 4.39 4.50
N THR A 80 -13.63 4.86 3.30
CA THR A 80 -13.91 4.14 2.04
C THR A 80 -13.17 2.79 2.01
N LEU A 81 -11.91 2.76 2.42
CA LEU A 81 -11.11 1.54 2.50
C LEU A 81 -11.65 0.57 3.55
N ASN A 82 -12.05 1.05 4.72
CA ASN A 82 -12.70 0.25 5.74
C ASN A 82 -14.01 -0.36 5.22
N GLN A 83 -14.85 0.45 4.56
CA GLN A 83 -16.09 -0.05 3.96
C GLN A 83 -15.81 -1.16 2.94
N LYS A 84 -14.81 -0.98 2.07
CA LYS A 84 -14.38 -2.01 1.11
C LYS A 84 -13.92 -3.27 1.83
N ALA A 85 -13.06 -3.15 2.84
CA ALA A 85 -12.56 -4.30 3.60
C ALA A 85 -13.71 -5.10 4.23
N PHE A 86 -14.65 -4.44 4.91
CA PHE A 86 -15.75 -5.12 5.61
C PHE A 86 -16.82 -5.71 4.67
N THR A 87 -16.94 -5.20 3.44
CA THR A 87 -17.92 -5.67 2.46
C THR A 87 -17.33 -6.61 1.41
N ALA A 88 -16.00 -6.75 1.35
CA ALA A 88 -15.34 -7.66 0.45
C ALA A 88 -15.81 -9.10 0.70
N LYS A 89 -16.14 -9.80 -0.40
CA LYS A 89 -16.57 -11.20 -0.42
C LYS A 89 -15.82 -11.91 -1.55
N GLN A 90 -15.57 -13.20 -1.38
CA GLN A 90 -14.98 -14.04 -2.42
C GLN A 90 -15.91 -14.10 -3.63
N SER A 91 -17.19 -14.43 -3.44
CA SER A 91 -18.25 -14.34 -4.47
C SER A 91 -17.89 -15.09 -5.75
N ASP A 92 -17.60 -16.39 -5.64
CA ASP A 92 -17.22 -17.28 -6.74
C ASP A 92 -15.89 -16.96 -7.43
N ARG A 93 -15.19 -15.89 -7.02
CA ARG A 93 -13.83 -15.59 -7.49
C ARG A 93 -12.84 -16.57 -6.89
N SER A 94 -11.65 -16.66 -7.49
CA SER A 94 -10.61 -17.51 -6.93
C SER A 94 -10.16 -17.00 -5.56
N LEU A 95 -9.77 -17.92 -4.68
CA LEU A 95 -9.22 -17.58 -3.36
C LEU A 95 -8.02 -16.64 -3.46
N PHE A 96 -7.19 -16.79 -4.49
CA PHE A 96 -6.04 -15.95 -4.75
C PHE A 96 -6.44 -14.50 -5.08
N GLU A 97 -7.44 -14.30 -5.94
CA GLU A 97 -7.92 -12.95 -6.29
C GLU A 97 -8.54 -12.25 -5.08
N TYR A 98 -9.35 -12.96 -4.29
CA TYR A 98 -9.97 -12.43 -3.09
C TYR A 98 -8.93 -12.05 -2.02
N TYR A 99 -7.96 -12.94 -1.78
CA TYR A 99 -6.86 -12.66 -0.86
C TYR A 99 -6.04 -11.46 -1.31
N GLY A 100 -5.68 -11.39 -2.60
CA GLY A 100 -4.93 -10.27 -3.17
C GLY A 100 -5.64 -8.92 -3.01
N GLU A 101 -6.95 -8.86 -3.28
CA GLU A 101 -7.75 -7.64 -3.09
C GLU A 101 -7.71 -7.17 -1.62
N LEU A 102 -7.89 -8.08 -0.67
CA LEU A 102 -7.82 -7.73 0.75
C LEU A 102 -6.42 -7.26 1.15
N THR A 103 -5.36 -7.91 0.68
CA THR A 103 -3.98 -7.47 0.94
C THR A 103 -3.73 -6.06 0.41
N GLU A 104 -4.20 -5.74 -0.80
CA GLU A 104 -4.09 -4.40 -1.37
C GLU A 104 -4.81 -3.36 -0.49
N ILE A 105 -6.05 -3.64 -0.08
CA ILE A 105 -6.83 -2.75 0.80
C ILE A 105 -6.12 -2.56 2.15
N PHE A 106 -5.59 -3.63 2.75
CA PHE A 106 -4.88 -3.57 4.04
C PHE A 106 -3.58 -2.78 3.94
N CYS A 107 -2.80 -2.96 2.86
CA CYS A 107 -1.61 -2.15 2.62
C CYS A 107 -1.93 -0.66 2.42
N GLU A 108 -3.04 -0.34 1.75
CA GLU A 108 -3.50 1.05 1.66
C GLU A 108 -3.92 1.58 3.04
N LEU A 109 -4.64 0.81 3.86
CA LEU A 109 -4.98 1.22 5.23
C LEU A 109 -3.73 1.47 6.09
N ASP A 110 -2.71 0.61 5.99
CA ASP A 110 -1.43 0.81 6.68
C ASP A 110 -0.72 2.10 6.25
N HIS A 111 -0.86 2.48 4.99
CA HIS A 111 -0.30 3.75 4.51
C HIS A 111 -0.95 4.97 5.17
N TRP A 112 -2.24 4.86 5.51
CA TRP A 112 -3.01 5.94 6.13
C TRP A 112 -2.98 5.91 7.67
N ASP A 113 -2.44 4.85 8.27
CA ASP A 113 -2.29 4.77 9.72
C ASP A 113 -1.24 5.78 10.23
N LYS A 114 -1.71 6.73 11.03
CA LYS A 114 -0.89 7.79 11.65
C LYS A 114 -0.62 7.54 13.13
N VAL A 115 -1.03 6.39 13.66
CA VAL A 115 -0.88 6.10 15.08
C VAL A 115 0.60 5.98 15.43
N VAL A 116 1.06 6.90 16.29
CA VAL A 116 2.44 6.89 16.82
C VAL A 116 2.42 6.40 18.25
N MET A 117 2.89 5.18 18.46
CA MET A 117 3.08 4.60 19.80
C MET A 117 4.56 4.66 20.18
N LYS A 118 4.83 4.86 21.47
CA LYS A 118 6.21 4.99 22.00
C LYS A 118 6.70 3.74 22.70
N ASP A 119 5.78 2.95 23.24
CA ASP A 119 6.08 1.74 23.98
C ASP A 119 6.06 0.50 23.06
N LEU A 120 7.00 -0.43 23.30
CA LEU A 120 7.16 -1.63 22.46
C LEU A 120 6.05 -2.66 22.68
N GLU A 121 5.53 -2.79 23.90
CA GLU A 121 4.44 -3.71 24.23
C GLU A 121 3.13 -3.22 23.62
N ASP A 122 2.87 -1.91 23.70
CA ASP A 122 1.71 -1.27 23.06
C ASP A 122 1.74 -1.43 21.52
N ILE A 123 2.90 -1.25 20.89
CA ILE A 123 3.06 -1.48 19.43
C ILE A 123 2.73 -2.94 19.08
N ALA A 124 3.23 -3.89 19.87
CA ALA A 124 2.98 -5.31 19.62
C ALA A 124 1.50 -5.65 19.81
N ALA A 125 0.86 -5.13 20.85
CA ALA A 125 -0.56 -5.32 21.12
C ALA A 125 -1.44 -4.70 20.01
N TYR A 126 -1.10 -3.50 19.55
CA TYR A 126 -1.79 -2.83 18.46
C TYR A 126 -1.71 -3.63 17.15
N ARG A 127 -0.50 -4.03 16.75
CA ARG A 127 -0.31 -4.86 15.55
C ARG A 127 -1.08 -6.18 15.65
N LYS A 128 -1.06 -6.81 16.82
CA LYS A 128 -1.83 -8.04 17.05
C LYS A 128 -3.34 -7.81 16.90
N SER A 129 -3.85 -6.67 17.36
CA SER A 129 -5.26 -6.29 17.18
C SER A 129 -5.62 -6.08 15.71
N ILE A 130 -4.77 -5.40 14.95
CA ILE A 130 -4.97 -5.17 13.51
C ILE A 130 -4.94 -6.49 12.73
N GLU A 131 -3.95 -7.34 12.99
CA GLU A 131 -3.84 -8.66 12.33
C GLU A 131 -5.05 -9.54 12.65
N LEU A 132 -5.51 -9.55 13.91
CA LEU A 132 -6.71 -10.29 14.29
C LEU A 132 -7.96 -9.79 13.54
N GLN A 133 -8.12 -8.48 13.39
CA GLN A 133 -9.22 -7.90 12.62
C GLN A 133 -9.16 -8.31 11.14
N ARG A 134 -7.96 -8.31 10.54
CA ARG A 134 -7.74 -8.74 9.15
C ARG A 134 -8.11 -10.20 8.93
N VAL A 135 -7.72 -11.08 9.85
CA VAL A 135 -8.11 -12.50 9.83
C VAL A 135 -9.64 -12.63 9.87
N HIS A 136 -10.31 -11.90 10.76
CA HIS A 136 -11.78 -11.95 10.82
C HIS A 136 -12.45 -11.45 9.53
N ILE A 137 -11.97 -10.35 8.96
CA ILE A 137 -12.47 -9.82 7.69
C ILE A 137 -12.31 -10.87 6.57
N PHE A 138 -11.11 -11.43 6.44
CA PHE A 138 -10.81 -12.46 5.45
C PHE A 138 -11.76 -13.66 5.59
N LEU A 139 -11.85 -14.25 6.79
CA LEU A 139 -12.68 -15.42 7.06
C LEU A 139 -14.18 -15.14 6.89
N ALA A 140 -14.64 -13.93 7.22
CA ALA A 140 -16.04 -13.55 7.09
C ALA A 140 -16.50 -13.40 5.64
N GLY A 141 -15.58 -13.12 4.70
CA GLY A 141 -15.90 -12.96 3.29
C GLY A 141 -15.66 -14.18 2.42
N LEU A 142 -15.14 -15.28 2.96
CA LEU A 142 -15.03 -16.56 2.24
C LEU A 142 -16.41 -17.12 1.86
N ASP A 143 -16.44 -17.81 0.72
CA ASP A 143 -17.64 -18.52 0.27
C ASP A 143 -17.97 -19.71 1.20
N GLY A 144 -19.24 -20.14 1.19
CA GLY A 144 -19.76 -21.17 2.11
C GLY A 144 -19.04 -22.51 2.02
N ASP A 145 -18.42 -22.79 0.88
CA ASP A 145 -17.54 -23.92 0.60
C ASP A 145 -16.41 -24.10 1.63
N PHE A 146 -15.95 -23.01 2.25
CA PHE A 146 -14.87 -23.04 3.25
C PHE A 146 -15.38 -23.03 4.70
N GLU A 147 -16.67 -23.24 4.94
CA GLU A 147 -17.26 -23.13 6.28
C GLU A 147 -16.62 -24.08 7.30
N GLN A 148 -16.29 -25.31 6.90
CA GLN A 148 -15.63 -26.28 7.80
C GLN A 148 -14.23 -25.80 8.21
N VAL A 149 -13.36 -25.52 7.23
CA VAL A 149 -11.98 -25.06 7.50
C VAL A 149 -11.96 -23.73 8.25
N ARG A 150 -12.91 -22.83 7.96
CA ARG A 150 -13.12 -21.58 8.74
C ARG A 150 -13.41 -21.90 10.21
N GLY A 151 -14.30 -22.84 10.48
CA GLY A 151 -14.60 -23.27 11.84
C GLY A 151 -13.40 -23.92 12.55
N GLU A 152 -12.57 -24.67 11.83
CA GLU A 152 -11.33 -25.26 12.39
C GLU A 152 -10.28 -24.20 12.71
N ILE A 153 -10.09 -23.22 11.82
CA ILE A 153 -9.18 -22.09 12.05
C ILE A 153 -9.60 -21.31 13.29
N LEU A 154 -10.89 -20.97 13.43
CA LEU A 154 -11.42 -20.21 14.56
C LEU A 154 -11.34 -20.94 15.91
N ARG A 155 -11.09 -22.27 15.92
CA ARG A 155 -10.88 -23.04 17.15
C ARG A 155 -9.42 -23.09 17.60
N LYS A 156 -8.47 -22.61 16.79
CA LYS A 156 -7.04 -22.61 17.14
C LYS A 156 -6.75 -21.53 18.19
N ASP A 157 -5.87 -21.87 19.14
CA ASP A 157 -5.33 -20.94 20.13
C ASP A 157 -3.80 -21.10 20.20
N PRO A 158 -3.01 -20.07 19.79
CA PRO A 158 -3.47 -18.78 19.27
C PRO A 158 -4.10 -18.90 17.88
N LEU A 159 -4.95 -17.92 17.54
CA LEU A 159 -5.49 -17.81 16.18
C LEU A 159 -4.34 -17.56 15.19
N PRO A 160 -4.27 -18.28 14.06
CA PRO A 160 -3.25 -18.08 13.05
C PRO A 160 -3.30 -16.68 12.46
N ASP A 161 -2.17 -16.20 11.93
CA ASP A 161 -2.14 -14.94 11.19
C ASP A 161 -2.83 -15.06 9.81
N LEU A 162 -2.92 -13.93 9.10
CA LEU A 162 -3.60 -13.85 7.82
C LEU A 162 -2.98 -14.76 6.75
N GLU A 163 -1.64 -14.88 6.71
CA GLU A 163 -0.92 -15.70 5.74
C GLU A 163 -1.10 -17.19 6.04
N GLU A 164 -1.00 -17.57 7.33
CA GLU A 164 -1.26 -18.92 7.80
C GLU A 164 -2.72 -19.35 7.52
N CYS A 165 -3.69 -18.45 7.77
CA CYS A 165 -5.10 -18.70 7.43
C CYS A 165 -5.28 -18.97 5.94
N TYR A 166 -4.70 -18.13 5.08
CA TYR A 166 -4.74 -18.31 3.64
C TYR A 166 -4.11 -19.65 3.21
N ALA A 167 -2.95 -20.01 3.77
CA ALA A 167 -2.28 -21.27 3.47
C ALA A 167 -3.12 -22.50 3.85
N LEU A 168 -3.82 -22.45 5.00
CA LEU A 168 -4.70 -23.54 5.46
C LEU A 168 -5.90 -23.72 4.53
N ILE A 169 -6.59 -22.63 4.18
CA ILE A 169 -7.75 -22.68 3.28
C ILE A 169 -7.32 -23.10 1.88
N ARG A 170 -6.19 -22.58 1.39
CA ARG A 170 -5.64 -22.99 0.10
C ARG A 170 -5.36 -24.48 0.07
N ARG A 171 -4.81 -25.06 1.15
CA ARG A 171 -4.57 -26.50 1.24
C ARG A 171 -5.87 -27.30 1.15
N GLU A 172 -6.92 -26.85 1.83
CA GLU A 172 -8.23 -27.50 1.78
C GLU A 172 -8.84 -27.46 0.37
N ALA A 173 -8.73 -26.32 -0.31
CA ALA A 173 -9.20 -26.14 -1.68
C ALA A 173 -8.54 -27.11 -2.69
N PHE A 174 -7.33 -27.62 -2.41
CA PHE A 174 -6.65 -28.61 -3.24
C PHE A 174 -6.97 -30.06 -2.86
N VAL A 175 -7.47 -30.30 -1.65
CA VAL A 175 -7.75 -31.65 -1.13
C VAL A 175 -9.16 -32.10 -1.49
N ASP A 176 -10.13 -31.19 -1.59
CA ASP A 176 -11.50 -31.53 -1.99
C ASP A 176 -11.66 -31.60 -3.53
N PRO A 177 -12.06 -32.77 -4.09
CA PRO A 177 -12.37 -32.92 -5.51
C PRO A 177 -13.48 -31.98 -6.02
N LEU A 178 -14.35 -31.46 -5.14
CA LEU A 178 -15.42 -30.51 -5.48
C LEU A 178 -14.89 -29.11 -5.86
N PHE A 179 -13.71 -28.73 -5.37
CA PHE A 179 -13.07 -27.43 -5.68
C PHE A 179 -12.12 -27.48 -6.88
N SER A 180 -11.92 -28.67 -7.47
CA SER A 180 -11.25 -28.84 -8.76
C SER A 180 -12.16 -28.35 -9.90
N ARG A 181 -12.40 -27.04 -9.99
CA ARG A 181 -12.97 -26.44 -11.21
C ARG A 181 -11.99 -26.67 -12.38
N PRO A 182 -12.41 -27.29 -13.49
CA PRO A 182 -11.52 -27.53 -14.63
C PRO A 182 -11.25 -26.21 -15.35
N GLY A 183 -10.14 -25.56 -15.02
CA GLY A 183 -9.76 -24.30 -15.68
C GLY A 183 -8.37 -23.75 -15.37
N ILE A 184 -7.77 -24.10 -14.24
CA ILE A 184 -6.45 -23.56 -13.87
C ILE A 184 -5.41 -24.69 -13.96
N LYS A 185 -4.77 -24.81 -15.13
CA LYS A 185 -3.44 -25.42 -15.21
C LYS A 185 -2.50 -24.52 -14.41
N LEU A 186 -2.29 -24.82 -13.14
CA LEU A 186 -1.18 -24.27 -12.38
C LEU A 186 0.10 -24.79 -13.06
N LEU A 187 0.76 -23.92 -13.83
CA LEU A 187 2.12 -24.15 -14.32
C LEU A 187 3.08 -24.08 -13.12
N ILE A 188 3.06 -25.10 -12.26
CA ILE A 188 4.18 -25.35 -11.36
C ILE A 188 5.25 -26.01 -12.21
N GLY A 189 6.16 -25.17 -12.74
CA GLY A 189 7.41 -25.64 -13.30
C GLY A 189 8.12 -26.51 -12.25
N LYS A 190 8.34 -27.78 -12.59
CA LYS A 190 9.19 -28.68 -11.82
C LYS A 190 10.56 -28.04 -11.66
N VAL A 191 10.87 -27.52 -10.47
CA VAL A 191 12.26 -27.31 -10.06
C VAL A 191 12.81 -28.69 -9.69
N PRO A 192 13.85 -29.20 -10.35
CA PRO A 192 14.44 -30.48 -9.97
C PRO A 192 15.14 -30.33 -8.62
N LEU A 193 14.75 -31.18 -7.67
CA LEU A 193 15.51 -31.42 -6.44
C LEU A 193 16.88 -32.00 -6.79
N GLY A 194 17.95 -31.28 -6.45
CA GLY A 194 19.30 -31.79 -6.56
C GLY A 194 20.34 -30.86 -5.91
N GLY A 195 20.97 -31.34 -4.84
CA GLY A 195 22.29 -30.86 -4.42
C GLY A 195 22.30 -29.90 -3.22
N SER A 196 22.47 -30.48 -2.04
CA SER A 196 22.80 -29.81 -0.78
C SER A 196 24.14 -29.07 -0.82
N THR A 197 24.16 -27.84 -0.31
CA THR A 197 25.33 -27.27 0.39
C THR A 197 24.84 -26.31 1.48
N PRO A 198 25.38 -26.35 2.71
CA PRO A 198 24.90 -25.51 3.80
C PRO A 198 25.50 -24.10 3.69
N LEU A 199 24.65 -23.09 3.54
CA LEU A 199 25.04 -21.69 3.72
C LEU A 199 24.99 -21.35 5.20
N THR A 200 26.14 -20.93 5.73
CA THR A 200 26.30 -20.43 7.10
C THR A 200 25.55 -19.10 7.29
N PRO A 201 25.07 -18.78 8.51
CA PRO A 201 24.36 -17.53 8.75
C PRO A 201 25.33 -16.35 8.68
N THR A 202 25.14 -15.47 7.70
CA THR A 202 25.84 -14.19 7.63
C THR A 202 25.26 -13.29 8.72
N LYS A 203 26.07 -12.97 9.74
CA LYS A 203 25.74 -11.96 10.76
C LYS A 203 25.56 -10.61 10.08
N VAL A 204 24.35 -10.06 10.14
CA VAL A 204 24.10 -8.65 9.82
C VAL A 204 24.55 -7.82 11.05
N PRO A 205 25.46 -6.83 10.92
CA PRO A 205 25.82 -5.97 12.03
C PRO A 205 24.64 -5.07 12.42
N ILE A 206 24.22 -5.16 13.68
CA ILE A 206 23.34 -4.19 14.32
C ILE A 206 24.20 -2.97 14.62
N ASN A 207 24.02 -1.88 13.87
CA ASN A 207 24.61 -0.59 14.23
C ASN A 207 23.83 0.00 15.42
N TYR A 208 24.36 -0.22 16.61
CA TYR A 208 24.03 0.57 17.80
C TYR A 208 24.51 2.00 17.58
N VAL A 209 23.59 2.97 17.59
CA VAL A 209 23.94 4.39 17.72
C VAL A 209 23.91 4.73 19.19
N GLU A 210 25.09 4.77 19.82
CA GLU A 210 25.28 5.37 21.13
C GLU A 210 25.02 6.88 21.03
N GLY A 211 23.92 7.35 21.62
CA GLY A 211 23.69 8.75 21.89
C GLY A 211 24.57 9.20 23.05
N ASN A 212 25.69 9.84 22.74
CA ASN A 212 26.52 10.52 23.73
C ASN A 212 25.74 11.65 24.40
N VAL A 213 25.58 11.49 25.72
CA VAL A 213 25.24 12.54 26.68
C VAL A 213 26.50 13.37 26.93
N ALA A 214 26.41 14.68 26.69
CA ALA A 214 27.30 15.71 27.25
C ALA A 214 26.37 16.89 27.58
N ILE A 215 25.90 17.06 28.82
CA ILE A 215 26.54 17.77 29.94
C ILE A 215 27.70 18.70 29.55
N ASN A 216 27.37 19.94 29.16
CA ASN A 216 27.73 21.19 29.86
C ASN A 216 27.10 22.38 29.15
#